data_AF-A0A7X6I3A2-F1
#
_entry.id   AF-A0A7X6I3A2-F1
#
_cell.length_a   1.000
_cell.length_b   1.000
_cell.length_c   1.000
_cell.angle_alpha   90.00
_cell.angle_beta   90.00
_cell.angle_gamma   90.00
#
_symmetry.space_group_name_H-M   'P 1'
#
loop_
_entity.id
_entity.type
_entity.pdbx_description
1 polymer ?
#
loop_
_entity_poly.entity_id
_entity_poly.type
_entity_poly.pdbx_seq_one_letter_code
_entity_poly.pdbx_strand_id
1 'polypeptide(L)'
;MCINITEMTNFSEYLVQEMLRNVLTWDHTSEQAIIILEKNEELMNKYQTFSERKLTKTEECRLRQLIVKTQAIIEFLKTEKEEMMSNINAMNHSQRGVNNYMSSYSDSYFIDKDF
;
A
#
# COMPACT_ATOMS: atom_id res chain seq x y z
N MET A 1 33.72 -9.95 20.38
CA MET A 1 34.18 -9.67 19.01
C MET A 1 33.84 -8.22 18.70
N CYS A 2 34.85 -7.38 18.50
CA CYS A 2 34.64 -5.98 18.11
C CYS A 2 34.40 -5.94 16.60
N ILE A 3 33.17 -5.70 16.17
CA ILE A 3 32.86 -5.55 14.74
C ILE A 3 33.51 -4.23 14.29
N ASN A 4 34.29 -4.28 13.20
CA ASN A 4 34.97 -3.11 12.67
C ASN A 4 33.96 -2.05 12.23
N ILE A 5 34.18 -0.80 12.61
CA ILE A 5 33.29 0.34 12.29
C ILE A 5 33.08 0.45 10.78
N THR A 6 34.13 0.20 9.99
CA THR A 6 34.13 0.23 8.52
C THR A 6 33.27 -0.86 7.87
N GLU A 7 33.21 -2.06 8.47
CA GLU A 7 32.39 -3.17 7.97
C GLU A 7 30.89 -2.87 8.18
N MET A 8 30.56 -2.27 9.33
CA MET A 8 29.18 -1.87 9.65
C MET A 8 28.67 -0.71 8.78
N THR A 9 29.52 0.25 8.40
CA THR A 9 29.13 1.31 7.44
C THR A 9 28.88 0.77 6.03
N ASN A 10 29.68 -0.20 5.58
CA ASN A 10 29.44 -0.85 4.29
C ASN A 10 28.14 -1.67 4.31
N PHE A 11 27.83 -2.28 5.46
CA PHE A 11 26.61 -3.06 5.62
C PHE A 11 25.35 -2.19 5.66
N SER A 12 25.37 -1.04 6.36
CA SER A 12 24.22 -0.12 6.39
C SER A 12 23.91 0.46 5.01
N GLU A 13 24.94 0.86 4.26
CA GLU A 13 24.78 1.34 2.88
C GLU A 13 24.25 0.25 1.93
N TYR A 14 24.66 -1.00 2.13
CA TYR A 14 24.13 -2.15 1.40
C TYR A 14 22.64 -2.36 1.68
N LEU A 15 22.21 -2.30 2.94
CA LEU A 15 20.80 -2.45 3.30
C LEU A 15 19.93 -1.36 2.64
N VAL A 16 20.38 -0.11 2.66
CA VAL A 16 19.67 1.00 2.01
C VAL A 16 19.61 0.80 0.49
N GLN A 17 20.69 0.31 -0.12
CA GLN A 17 20.72 0.01 -1.54
C GLN A 17 19.75 -1.11 -1.93
N GLU A 18 19.68 -2.19 -1.15
CA GLU A 18 18.74 -3.28 -1.38
C GLU A 18 17.29 -2.83 -1.18
N MET A 19 17.01 -2.03 -0.15
CA MET A 19 15.68 -1.42 0.02
C MET A 19 15.28 -0.60 -1.20
N LEU A 20 16.18 0.24 -1.71
CA LEU A 20 15.94 1.05 -2.89
C LEU A 20 15.72 0.18 -4.13
N ARG A 21 16.49 -0.90 -4.28
CA ARG A 21 16.35 -1.85 -5.39
C ARG A 21 14.96 -2.50 -5.39
N ASN A 22 14.46 -2.92 -4.22
CA ASN A 22 13.12 -3.49 -4.11
C ASN A 22 12.05 -2.51 -4.60
N VAL A 23 12.11 -1.25 -4.18
CA VAL A 23 11.11 -0.25 -4.61
C VAL A 23 11.19 0.04 -6.11
N LEU A 24 12.38 -0.02 -6.70
CA LEU A 24 12.55 0.16 -8.15
C LEU A 24 12.00 -0.99 -8.99
N THR A 25 11.76 -2.16 -8.40
CA THR A 25 11.14 -3.30 -9.11
C THR A 25 9.62 -3.22 -9.20
N TRP A 26 9.01 -2.20 -8.60
CA TRP A 26 7.57 -2.05 -8.57
C TRP A 26 6.95 -1.87 -9.96
N ASP A 27 5.93 -2.67 -10.27
CA ASP A 27 5.21 -2.81 -11.53
C ASP A 27 3.83 -2.13 -11.50
N HIS A 28 3.57 -1.32 -10.46
CA HIS A 28 2.30 -0.65 -10.21
C HIS A 28 1.14 -1.58 -9.85
N THR A 29 1.43 -2.80 -9.39
CA THR A 29 0.43 -3.68 -8.78
C THR A 29 0.47 -3.62 -7.26
N SER A 30 -0.67 -3.91 -6.65
CA SER A 30 -0.89 -3.92 -5.21
C SER A 30 -0.24 -5.13 -4.53
N GLU A 31 -0.26 -6.28 -5.21
CA GLU A 31 0.42 -7.49 -4.75
C GLU A 31 1.93 -7.24 -4.62
N GLN A 32 2.54 -6.68 -5.67
CA GLN A 32 3.97 -6.41 -5.62
C GLN A 32 4.30 -5.26 -4.65
N ALA A 33 3.43 -4.26 -4.53
CA ALA A 33 3.57 -3.20 -3.52
C ALA A 33 3.66 -3.77 -2.10
N ILE A 34 2.77 -4.70 -1.73
CA ILE A 34 2.77 -5.35 -0.42
C ILE A 34 4.07 -6.14 -0.22
N ILE A 35 4.48 -6.94 -1.20
CA ILE A 35 5.72 -7.72 -1.14
C ILE A 35 6.95 -6.82 -0.95
N ILE A 36 6.98 -5.67 -1.63
CA ILE A 36 8.08 -4.69 -1.50
C ILE A 36 8.11 -4.09 -0.09
N LEU A 37 6.94 -3.72 0.46
CA LEU A 37 6.84 -3.13 1.80
C LEU A 37 7.29 -4.12 2.88
N GLU A 38 6.84 -5.38 2.82
CA GLU A 38 7.25 -6.44 3.76
C GLU A 38 8.75 -6.69 3.73
N LYS A 39 9.34 -6.84 2.52
CA LYS A 39 10.79 -7.01 2.36
C LYS A 39 11.57 -5.82 2.92
N ASN A 40 11.08 -4.61 2.68
CA ASN A 40 11.75 -3.41 3.14
C ASN A 40 11.60 -3.19 4.65
N GLU A 41 10.51 -3.66 5.25
CA GLU A 41 10.35 -3.67 6.71
C GLU A 41 11.42 -4.54 7.38
N GLU A 42 11.66 -5.75 6.87
CA GLU A 42 12.73 -6.61 7.39
C GLU A 42 14.12 -5.98 7.28
N LEU A 43 14.41 -5.34 6.15
CA LEU A 43 15.69 -4.65 5.91
C LEU A 43 15.82 -3.40 6.79
N MET A 44 14.74 -2.65 6.99
CA MET A 44 14.71 -1.48 7.86
C MET A 44 14.90 -1.87 9.33
N ASN A 45 14.29 -2.96 9.79
CA ASN A 45 14.50 -3.48 11.14
C ASN A 45 15.97 -3.82 11.38
N LYS A 46 16.63 -4.46 10.40
CA LYS A 46 18.08 -4.70 10.45
C LYS A 46 18.85 -3.37 10.46
N TYR A 47 18.49 -2.44 9.58
CA TYR A 47 19.14 -1.14 9.47
C TYR A 47 19.10 -0.34 10.79
N GLN A 48 17.95 -0.31 11.47
CA GLN A 48 17.77 0.41 12.72
C GLN A 48 18.71 -0.08 13.83
N THR A 49 19.03 -1.38 13.86
CA THR A 49 20.01 -1.93 14.82
C THR A 49 21.44 -1.40 14.64
N PHE A 50 21.74 -0.80 13.48
CA PHE A 50 23.05 -0.23 13.15
C PHE A 50 23.05 1.31 13.12
N SER A 51 21.88 1.95 13.29
CA SER A 51 21.63 3.35 12.93
C SER A 51 22.14 4.42 13.90
N GLU A 52 22.86 4.07 14.97
CA GLU A 52 23.43 5.03 15.93
C GLU A 52 24.56 5.92 15.36
N ARG A 53 24.75 5.94 14.05
CA ARG A 53 25.91 6.52 13.37
C ARG A 53 25.53 7.68 12.46
N LYS A 54 26.48 8.59 12.25
CA LYS A 54 26.35 9.65 11.24
C LYS A 54 26.25 9.02 9.85
N LEU A 55 25.13 9.30 9.19
CA LEU A 55 24.87 8.93 7.79
C LEU A 55 25.95 9.48 6.87
N THR A 56 26.36 8.70 5.88
CA THR A 56 27.14 9.23 4.77
C THR A 56 26.24 10.06 3.84
N LYS A 57 26.81 11.00 3.08
CA LYS A 57 26.04 11.78 2.09
C LYS A 57 25.35 10.88 1.04
N THR A 58 25.99 9.77 0.69
CA THR A 58 25.46 8.79 -0.26
C THR A 58 24.27 8.05 0.32
N GLU A 59 24.39 7.60 1.56
CA GLU A 59 23.33 6.92 2.30
C GLU A 59 22.11 7.84 2.51
N GLU A 60 22.35 9.10 2.89
CA GLU A 60 21.30 10.11 3.02
C GLU A 60 20.55 10.34 1.69
N CYS A 61 21.29 10.45 0.58
CA CYS A 61 20.69 10.60 -0.74
C CYS A 61 19.79 9.41 -1.11
N ARG A 62 20.26 8.18 -0.86
CA ARG A 62 19.50 6.95 -1.14
C ARG A 62 18.28 6.82 -0.23
N LEU A 63 18.39 7.16 1.05
CA LEU A 63 17.26 7.17 1.98
C LEU A 63 16.18 8.18 1.54
N ARG A 64 16.58 9.38 1.08
CA ARG A 64 15.62 10.34 0.52
C ARG A 64 14.89 9.79 -0.69
N GLN A 65 15.60 9.13 -1.62
CA GLN A 65 14.98 8.49 -2.77
C GLN A 65 14.04 7.35 -2.35
N LEU A 66 14.45 6.53 -1.38
CA LEU A 66 13.66 5.45 -0.82
C LEU A 66 12.34 5.97 -0.21
N ILE A 67 12.40 7.08 0.53
CA ILE A 67 11.22 7.72 1.13
C ILE A 67 10.23 8.16 0.04
N VAL A 68 10.70 8.91 -0.96
CA VAL A 68 9.84 9.41 -2.05
C VAL A 68 9.19 8.26 -2.80
N LYS A 69 9.94 7.21 -3.11
CA LYS A 69 9.42 6.05 -3.85
C LYS A 69 8.46 5.20 -3.02
N THR A 70 8.74 5.02 -1.74
CA THR A 70 7.83 4.32 -0.81
C THR A 70 6.53 5.11 -0.59
N GLN A 71 6.60 6.44 -0.54
CA GLN A 71 5.41 7.30 -0.48
C GLN A 71 4.50 7.11 -1.69
N ALA A 72 5.06 7.01 -2.90
CA ALA A 72 4.28 6.75 -4.11
C ALA A 72 3.54 5.41 -4.04
N ILE A 73 4.17 4.36 -3.50
CA ILE A 73 3.50 3.07 -3.26
C ILE A 73 2.33 3.22 -2.27
N ILE A 74 2.56 3.92 -1.16
CA ILE A 74 1.53 4.11 -0.13
C ILE A 74 0.35 4.92 -0.67
N GLU A 75 0.61 5.96 -1.46
CA GLU A 75 -0.43 6.76 -2.11
C GLU A 75 -1.27 5.90 -3.07
N PHE A 76 -0.62 5.09 -3.90
CA PHE A 76 -1.31 4.16 -4.78
C PHE A 76 -2.24 3.21 -4.02
N LEU A 77 -1.74 2.56 -2.95
CA LEU A 77 -2.54 1.65 -2.13
C LEU A 77 -3.72 2.35 -1.43
N LYS A 78 -3.56 3.62 -1.05
CA LYS A 78 -4.65 4.43 -0.49
C LYS A 78 -5.75 4.69 -1.51
N THR A 79 -5.37 5.10 -2.72
CA THR A 79 -6.32 5.35 -3.80
C THR A 79 -7.10 4.07 -4.15
N GLU A 80 -6.40 2.94 -4.29
CA GLU A 80 -7.05 1.67 -4.58
C GLU A 80 -8.05 1.26 -3.47
N LYS A 81 -7.67 1.46 -2.20
CA LYS A 81 -8.57 1.22 -1.07
C LYS A 81 -9.82 2.10 -1.13
N GLU A 82 -9.67 3.38 -1.47
CA GLU A 82 -10.79 4.32 -1.60
C GLU A 82 -11.73 3.91 -2.75
N GLU A 83 -11.18 3.50 -3.90
CA GLU A 83 -11.94 2.98 -5.03
C GLU A 83 -12.70 1.69 -4.67
N MET A 84 -12.03 0.74 -4.01
CA MET A 84 -12.66 -0.49 -3.55
C MET A 84 -13.83 -0.20 -2.60
N MET A 85 -13.64 0.71 -1.64
CA MET A 85 -14.69 1.10 -0.70
C MET A 85 -15.86 1.82 -1.40
N SER A 86 -15.56 2.68 -2.38
CA SER A 86 -16.58 3.34 -3.20
C SER A 86 -17.43 2.32 -3.97
N ASN A 87 -16.79 1.33 -4.59
CA ASN A 87 -17.46 0.26 -5.32
C ASN A 87 -18.37 -0.59 -4.42
N ILE A 88 -17.89 -0.95 -3.22
CA ILE A 88 -18.69 -1.68 -2.22
C ILE A 88 -19.92 -0.87 -1.81
N ASN A 89 -19.76 0.43 -1.56
CA ASN A 89 -20.88 1.31 -1.21
C ASN A 89 -21.89 1.39 -2.36
N ALA A 90 -21.44 1.55 -3.61
CA ALA A 90 -22.30 1.57 -4.79
C ALA A 90 -23.12 0.27 -4.95
N MET A 91 -22.49 -0.89 -4.74
CA MET A 91 -23.18 -2.20 -4.76
C MET A 91 -24.22 -2.34 -3.64
N ASN A 92 -23.92 -1.86 -2.44
CA ASN A 92 -24.87 -1.86 -1.33
C ASN A 92 -26.07 -0.95 -1.62
N HIS A 93 -25.85 0.21 -2.25
CA HIS A 93 -26.93 1.11 -2.67
C HIS A 93 -27.79 0.52 -3.79
N SER A 94 -27.17 -0.15 -4.78
CA SER A 94 -27.93 -0.81 -5.85
C SER A 94 -28.79 -1.97 -5.34
N GLN A 95 -28.27 -2.78 -4.41
CA GLN A 95 -29.05 -3.84 -3.74
C GLN A 95 -30.23 -3.29 -2.94
N ARG A 96 -30.08 -2.15 -2.25
CA ARG A 96 -31.20 -1.47 -1.57
C ARG A 96 -32.26 -0.97 -2.56
N GLY A 97 -31.85 -0.43 -3.70
CA GLY A 97 -32.76 0.02 -4.76
C GLY A 97 -33.59 -1.14 -5.34
N VAL A 98 -32.96 -2.29 -5.60
CA VAL A 98 -33.65 -3.50 -6.09
C VAL A 98 -34.59 -4.07 -5.04
N ASN A 99 -34.18 -4.13 -3.77
CA ASN A 99 -35.04 -4.63 -2.69
C ASN A 99 -36.27 -3.74 -2.46
N ASN A 100 -36.12 -2.41 -2.53
CA ASN A 100 -37.26 -1.49 -2.43
C ASN A 100 -38.18 -1.57 -3.65
N TYR A 101 -37.64 -1.79 -4.85
CA TYR A 101 -38.46 -1.99 -6.04
C TYR A 101 -39.26 -3.31 -5.96
N MET A 102 -38.62 -4.40 -5.52
CA MET A 102 -39.29 -5.70 -5.32
C MET A 102 -40.39 -5.64 -4.26
N SER A 103 -40.17 -4.95 -3.13
CA SER A 103 -41.21 -4.79 -2.10
C SER A 103 -42.35 -3.87 -2.53
N SER A 104 -42.05 -2.85 -3.34
CA SER A 104 -43.08 -1.94 -3.87
C SER A 104 -43.96 -2.59 -4.94
N TYR A 105 -43.45 -3.62 -5.64
CA TYR A 105 -44.20 -4.39 -6.63
C TYR A 105 -45.00 -5.55 -6.03
N SER A 106 -44.70 -6.01 -4.80
CA SER A 106 -45.52 -7.02 -4.11
C SER A 106 -46.83 -6.46 -3.55
N ASP A 107 -46.92 -5.15 -3.34
CA ASP A 107 -48.13 -4.45 -2.86
C ASP A 107 -48.90 -3.73 -3.99
N SER A 108 -48.56 -3.98 -5.26
CA SER A 108 -49.32 -3.42 -6.39
C SER A 108 -50.63 -4.18 -6.55
N TYR A 109 -51.67 -3.63 -5.91
CA TYR A 109 -53.07 -4.00 -6.13
C TYR A 109 -53.36 -4.00 -7.64
N PHE A 110 -53.77 -5.15 -8.16
CA PHE A 110 -54.55 -5.22 -9.39
C PHE A 110 -55.80 -4.37 -9.17
N ILE A 111 -55.77 -3.14 -9.67
CA ILE A 111 -57.00 -2.38 -9.89
C ILE A 111 -57.56 -2.95 -11.18
N ASP A 112 -58.51 -3.89 -11.03
CA ASP A 112 -59.46 -4.23 -12.09
C ASP A 112 -60.20 -2.94 -12.45
N LYS A 113 -59.67 -2.23 -13.44
CA LYS A 113 -60.44 -1.31 -14.25
C LYS A 113 -60.80 -2.09 -15.49
N ASP A 114 -61.97 -2.70 -15.49
CA ASP A 114 -62.80 -2.83 -16.69
C ASP A 114 -64.26 -3.14 -16.31
N PHE A 115 -65.10 -2.13 -16.58
CA PHE A 115 -66.52 -2.10 -16.99
C PHE A 115 -67.61 -2.90 -16.23
#